data_AF-S3KEL0-F1
#
_entry.id   AF-S3KEL0-F1
#
_cell.length_a   1.000
_cell.length_b   1.000
_cell.length_c   1.000
_cell.angle_alpha   90.00
_cell.angle_beta   90.00
_cell.angle_gamma   90.00
#
_symmetry.space_group_name_H-M   'P 1'
#
loop_
_entity.id
_entity.type
_entity.pdbx_description
1 polymer ?
#
loop_
_entity_poly.entity_id
_entity_poly.type
_entity_poly.pdbx_seq_one_letter_code
_entity_poly.pdbx_strand_id
1 'polypeptide(L)' 'MIEVMRLDGSPYWINPHQIEYMEKNPDVTLVMLSGKKLVVRNSAEDMIEKIIAYRRLIGAFKNEL' A
#
# COMPACT_ATOMS: atom_id res chain seq x y z
N MET A 1 6.62 -5.27 3.49
CA MET A 1 6.13 -3.94 3.89
C MET A 1 6.44 -2.96 2.78
N ILE A 2 5.56 -2.00 2.51
CA ILE A 2 5.81 -0.88 1.59
C ILE A 2 5.69 0.44 2.36
N GLU A 3 6.52 1.41 2.00
CA GLU A 3 6.49 2.75 2.60
C GLU A 3 5.45 3.65 1.90
N VAL A 4 4.65 4.33 2.72
CA VAL A 4 3.67 5.33 2.33
C VAL A 4 3.87 6.59 3.16
N MET A 5 3.36 7.71 2.65
CA MET A 5 3.43 9.01 3.30
C MET A 5 2.04 9.41 3.75
N ARG A 6 1.87 9.61 5.07
CA ARG A 6 0.63 10.15 5.62
C ARG A 6 0.44 11.61 5.20
N LEU A 7 -0.76 12.15 5.39
CA LEU A 7 -1.07 13.56 5.09
C LEU A 7 -0.18 14.55 5.86
N ASP A 8 0.22 14.20 7.09
CA ASP A 8 1.16 14.98 7.91
C ASP A 8 2.63 14.90 7.43
N GLY A 9 2.92 14.11 6.39
CA GLY A 9 4.26 13.92 5.86
C GLY A 9 5.11 12.91 6.62
N SER A 10 4.57 12.24 7.65
CA SER A 10 5.29 11.17 8.34
C SER A 10 5.34 9.90 7.48
N PRO A 11 6.48 9.18 7.46
CA PRO A 11 6.57 7.90 6.78
C PRO A 11 5.83 6.83 7.59
N TYR A 12 5.20 5.90 6.89
CA TYR A 12 4.45 4.81 7.47
C TYR A 12 4.62 3.55 6.63
N TRP A 13 4.75 2.38 7.27
CA TRP A 13 4.92 1.11 6.58
C TRP A 13 3.69 0.24 6.73
N ILE A 14 3.19 -0.26 5.61
CA ILE A 14 2.00 -1.12 5.57
C ILE A 14 2.31 -2.46 4.91
N ASN A 15 1.52 -3.47 5.28
CA ASN A 15 1.50 -4.73 4.56
C ASN A 15 0.58 -4.62 3.33
N PRO A 16 1.11 -4.64 2.09
CA PRO A 16 0.28 -4.53 0.90
C PRO A 16 -0.67 -5.72 0.70
N HIS A 17 -0.42 -6.88 1.33
CA HIS A 17 -1.35 -8.03 1.28
C HIS A 17 -2.60 -7.82 2.11
N GLN A 18 -2.62 -6.82 2.97
CA GLN A 18 -3.76 -6.48 3.81
C GLN A 18 -4.60 -5.33 3.23
N ILE A 19 -4.20 -4.79 2.06
CA ILE A 19 -5.00 -3.79 1.34
C ILE A 19 -6.11 -4.54 0.61
N GLU A 20 -7.36 -4.15 0.87
CA GLU A 20 -8.55 -4.67 0.20
C GLU A 20 -8.77 -3.92 -1.11
N TYR A 21 -8.78 -2.59 -1.06
CA TYR A 21 -8.83 -1.72 -2.24
C TYR A 21 -8.24 -0.34 -1.95
N MET A 22 -8.02 0.43 -3.02
CA MET A 22 -7.63 1.83 -2.94
C MET A 22 -8.66 2.68 -3.67
N GLU A 23 -9.01 3.83 -3.11
CA GLU A 23 -9.89 4.82 -3.73
C GLU A 23 -9.16 6.16 -3.83
N LYS A 24 -9.36 6.91 -4.92
CA LYS A 24 -8.78 8.25 -5.11
C LYS A 24 -9.88 9.29 -5.08
N ASN A 25 -9.93 10.13 -4.04
CA ASN A 25 -10.85 11.25 -3.92
C ASN A 25 -10.46 12.22 -2.76
N PRO A 26 -9.90 13.42 -3.04
CA PRO A 26 -8.91 13.71 -4.09
C PRO A 26 -7.57 12.99 -3.84
N ASP A 27 -7.27 12.68 -2.57
CA ASP A 27 -6.13 11.89 -2.12
C ASP A 27 -6.44 10.38 -2.19
N VAL A 28 -5.41 9.56 -2.01
CA VAL A 28 -5.57 8.11 -2.02
C VAL A 28 -5.94 7.62 -0.61
N THR A 29 -7.06 6.91 -0.52
CA THR A 29 -7.47 6.17 0.68
C THR A 29 -7.23 4.69 0.46
N LEU A 30 -6.45 4.09 1.34
CA LEU A 30 -6.22 2.65 1.42
C LEU A 30 -7.24 2.06 2.40
N VAL A 31 -8.04 1.12 1.91
CA VAL A 31 -8.95 0.36 2.76
C VAL A 31 -8.34 -1.00 3.01
N MET A 32 -8.12 -1.31 4.29
CA MET A 32 -7.49 -2.56 4.72
C MET A 32 -8.57 -3.61 5.00
N LEU A 33 -8.25 -4.89 4.83
CA LEU A 33 -9.12 -6.02 5.16
C LEU A 33 -9.62 -6.01 6.61
N SER A 34 -8.89 -5.35 7.51
CA SER A 34 -9.30 -5.17 8.91
C SER A 34 -10.36 -4.08 9.10
N GLY A 35 -10.85 -3.44 8.04
CA GLY A 35 -11.71 -2.25 8.09
C GLY A 35 -10.99 -0.94 8.41
N LYS A 36 -9.66 -0.96 8.64
CA LYS A 36 -8.87 0.26 8.86
C LYS A 36 -8.77 1.04 7.56
N LYS A 37 -8.89 2.37 7.65
CA LYS A 37 -8.69 3.28 6.52
C LYS A 37 -7.46 4.15 6.76
N LEU A 38 -6.63 4.31 5.74
CA LEU A 38 -5.44 5.14 5.78
C LEU A 38 -5.43 6.06 4.57
N VAL A 39 -5.41 7.38 4.81
CA VAL A 39 -5.26 8.37 3.75
C VAL A 39 -3.79 8.71 3.59
N VAL A 40 -3.30 8.67 2.34
CA VAL A 40 -1.89 8.86 1.99
C VAL A 40 -1.74 9.93 0.91
N ARG A 41 -0.58 10.59 0.91
CA ARG A 41 -0.20 11.58 -0.12
C ARG A 41 0.33 10.93 -1.39
N ASN A 42 0.62 9.64 -1.36
CA ASN A 42 1.08 8.89 -2.52
C ASN A 42 0.00 8.89 -3.60
N SER A 43 0.42 8.93 -4.86
CA SER A 43 -0.48 8.69 -5.97
C SER A 43 -0.84 7.20 -6.04
N ALA A 44 -1.94 6.87 -6.71
CA ALA A 44 -2.33 5.48 -6.90
C ALA A 44 -1.26 4.73 -7.72
N GLU A 45 -0.62 5.42 -8.66
CA GLU A 45 0.44 4.90 -9.52
C GLU A 45 1.69 4.53 -8.71
N ASP A 46 2.19 5.42 -7.83
CA ASP A 46 3.31 5.14 -6.93
C ASP A 46 3.02 3.93 -6.03
N MET A 47 1.78 3.87 -5.50
CA MET A 47 1.34 2.74 -4.68
C MET A 47 1.37 1.43 -5.46
N ILE A 48 0.86 1.41 -6.69
CA ILE A 48 0.86 0.22 -7.56
C ILE A 48 2.29 -0.22 -7.86
N GLU A 49 3.20 0.69 -8.21
CA GLU A 49 4.59 0.37 -8.49
C GLU A 49 5.29 -0.25 -7.27
N LYS A 50 5.10 0.32 -6.08
CA LYS A 50 5.63 -0.24 -4.82
C LYS A 50 5.07 -1.62 -4.53
N ILE A 51 3.78 -1.86 -4.76
CA ILE A 51 3.15 -3.17 -4.59
C ILE A 51 3.73 -4.18 -5.58
N ILE A 52 3.90 -3.81 -6.85
CA ILE A 52 4.51 -4.68 -7.88
C ILE A 52 5.96 -5.01 -7.51
N ALA A 53 6.75 -4.02 -7.11
CA ALA A 53 8.13 -4.21 -6.69
C ALA A 53 8.21 -5.16 -5.48
N TYR A 54 7.37 -4.94 -4.47
CA TYR A 54 7.26 -5.84 -3.33
C TYR A 54 6.90 -7.27 -3.75
N ARG A 55 5.86 -7.44 -4.58
CA ARG A 55 5.41 -8.75 -5.09
C ARG A 55 6.48 -9.48 -5.89
N ARG A 56 7.29 -8.76 -6.68
CA ARG A 56 8.43 -9.35 -7.41
C ARG A 56 9.50 -9.89 -6.46
N LEU A 57 9.79 -9.15 -5.39
CA LEU A 57 10.77 -9.58 -4.39
C LEU A 57 10.30 -10.82 -3.65
N ILE A 58 9.05 -10.87 -3.19
CA ILE A 58 8.52 -12.06 -2.50
C ILE A 58 8.24 -13.22 -3.46
N GLY A 59 7.83 -12.97 -4.70
CA GLY A 59 7.56 -14.02 -5.69
C GLY A 59 8.81 -14.78 -6.13
N ALA A 60 9.99 -14.17 -5.97
CA ALA A 60 11.27 -14.86 -6.11
C ALA A 60 11.54 -15.87 -4.97
N PHE A 61 10.90 -15.70 -3.81
CA PHE A 61 10.99 -16.59 -2.66
C PHE A 61 9.63 -17.29 -2.44
N LYS A 62 9.43 -18.45 -3.05
CA LYS A 62 8.26 -19.34 -2.88
C LYS A 62 7.87 -19.58 -1.40
N ASN A 63 7.17 -18.65 -0.78
CA ASN A 63 6.66 -18.75 0.61
C ASN A 63 5.20 -18.28 0.70
N GLU A 64 4.44 -18.40 -0.38
CA GLU A 64 2.97 -18.35 -0.37
C GLU A 64 2.42 -19.53 -1.18
N LEU A 65 2.74 -20.75 -0.72
CA LEU A 65 2.00 -21.97 -1.01
C LEU A 65 1.39 -22.48 0.31
#